data_AF-A0A812J319-F1
#
_entry.id   AF-A0A812J319-F1
#
_cell.length_a   1.000
_cell.length_b   1.000
_cell.length_c   1.000
_cell.angle_alpha   90.00
_cell.angle_beta   90.00
_cell.angle_gamma   90.00
#
_symmetry.space_group_name_H-M   'P 1'
#
loop_
_entity.id
_entity.type
_entity.pdbx_description
1 polymer ?
#
loop_
_entity_poly.entity_id
_entity_poly.type
_entity_poly.pdbx_seq_one_letter_code
_entity_poly.pdbx_strand_id
1 'polypeptide(L)'
;MDWPATEDFAMPSWRMVYLRRHLCVWTDTVKLYYGQSREDAPFLWDFMTDYAVGMAKIFHAVRLDNAHSTPLHVSRHVLSRVREANPHCWVFAELFTGNFETDLLYQRTLGINALIREAMQCDSPHDLGHKLESPLWNGHPVGALSPVPTLDRADNQTPAQKRHPRDALPNAAIVAASCASAGSVRGYDDLFPANPSVVSERRHPWDSGCCLGRYAFCSPQKGYQNLGYPPKAFSGLLAADFEVEA
;
A
#
# COMPACT_ATOMS: atom_id res chain seq x y z
N MET A 1 3.02 12.43 16.91
CA MET A 1 4.14 11.66 17.52
C MET A 1 5.38 12.11 16.77
N ASP A 2 6.40 12.58 17.47
CA ASP A 2 7.45 13.42 16.86
C ASP A 2 8.77 12.66 16.57
N TRP A 3 8.73 11.32 16.51
CA TRP A 3 9.91 10.53 16.16
C TRP A 3 9.94 10.22 14.65
N PRO A 4 11.14 10.10 14.04
CA PRO A 4 11.26 9.77 12.63
C PRO A 4 10.73 8.36 12.33
N ALA A 5 9.81 8.25 11.37
CA ALA A 5 9.17 6.97 11.02
C ALA A 5 10.16 5.91 10.46
N THR A 6 11.34 6.36 10.02
CA THR A 6 12.44 5.53 9.51
C THR A 6 13.39 5.00 10.58
N GLU A 7 13.21 5.42 11.84
CA GLU A 7 14.04 4.98 12.95
C GLU A 7 13.30 3.96 13.81
N ASP A 8 14.00 2.87 14.15
CA ASP A 8 13.44 1.85 15.02
C ASP A 8 13.30 2.37 16.45
N PHE A 9 12.04 2.55 16.87
CA PHE A 9 11.70 3.01 18.21
C PHE A 9 12.06 2.02 19.32
N ALA A 10 12.32 0.75 19.00
CA ALA A 10 12.77 -0.25 19.96
C ALA A 10 14.29 -0.24 20.19
N MET A 11 15.05 0.43 19.33
CA MET A 11 16.50 0.55 19.49
C MET A 11 16.88 1.39 20.71
N PRO A 12 18.11 1.23 21.25
CA PRO A 12 18.56 1.97 22.43
C PRO A 12 18.43 3.49 22.35
N SER A 13 18.46 4.07 21.13
CA SER A 13 18.24 5.48 20.85
C SER A 13 16.84 5.96 21.25
N TRP A 14 15.81 5.12 21.10
CA TRP A 14 14.41 5.48 21.30
C TRP A 14 13.66 4.63 22.33
N ARG A 15 14.28 3.59 22.90
CA ARG A 15 13.64 2.63 23.84
C ARG A 15 12.82 3.22 24.99
N MET A 16 13.04 4.50 25.34
CA MET A 16 12.24 5.20 26.34
C MET A 16 10.79 5.46 25.90
N VAL A 17 10.44 5.26 24.62
CA VAL A 17 9.05 5.36 24.13
C VAL A 17 8.09 4.45 24.87
N TYR A 18 8.55 3.24 25.25
CA TYR A 18 7.75 2.27 26.01
C TYR A 18 7.47 2.78 27.42
N LEU A 19 8.50 3.25 28.13
CA LEU A 19 8.37 3.75 29.50
C LEU A 19 7.58 5.06 29.57
N ARG A 20 7.79 5.95 28.59
CA ARG A 20 7.10 7.24 28.50
C ARG A 20 5.67 7.13 27.96
N ARG A 21 5.25 5.93 27.53
CA ARG A 21 3.93 5.69 26.90
C ARG A 21 3.69 6.60 25.68
N HIS A 22 4.75 6.84 24.91
CA HIS A 22 4.65 7.60 23.67
C HIS A 22 4.25 6.71 22.49
N LEU A 23 4.34 5.38 22.63
CA LEU A 23 4.00 4.43 21.57
C LEU A 23 2.48 4.18 21.49
N CYS A 24 1.91 4.31 20.30
CA CYS A 24 0.60 3.74 19.98
C CYS A 24 0.79 2.23 19.78
N VAL A 25 0.33 1.41 20.73
CA VAL A 25 0.62 -0.02 20.76
C VAL A 25 -0.43 -0.81 19.99
N TRP A 26 0.01 -1.63 19.05
CA TRP A 26 -0.80 -2.71 18.47
C TRP A 26 -0.72 -3.92 19.39
N THR A 27 -1.81 -4.20 20.12
CA THR A 27 -1.81 -5.21 21.19
C THR A 27 -1.87 -6.66 20.68
N ASP A 28 -2.13 -6.83 19.40
CA ASP A 28 -2.29 -8.09 18.68
C ASP A 28 -1.03 -8.52 17.91
N THR A 29 -0.01 -7.66 17.82
CA THR A 29 1.25 -7.95 17.12
C THR A 29 2.46 -7.89 18.05
N VAL A 30 3.56 -8.51 17.62
CA VAL A 30 4.86 -8.47 18.30
C VAL A 30 5.89 -7.98 17.29
N LYS A 31 6.59 -6.90 17.65
CA LYS A 31 7.66 -6.28 16.86
C LYS A 31 8.87 -7.21 16.73
N LEU A 32 9.38 -7.42 15.51
CA LEU A 32 10.44 -8.40 15.22
C LEU A 32 11.83 -7.76 15.22
N TYR A 33 12.73 -8.23 16.09
CA TYR A 33 14.09 -7.68 16.15
C TYR A 33 15.07 -8.42 15.22
N TYR A 34 15.44 -7.80 14.10
CA TYR A 34 16.38 -8.38 13.11
C TYR A 34 17.86 -8.15 13.44
N GLY A 35 18.19 -7.17 14.27
CA GLY A 35 19.59 -6.76 14.48
C GLY A 35 20.24 -6.12 13.25
N GLN A 36 21.57 -6.13 13.20
CA GLN A 36 22.36 -5.60 12.08
C GLN A 36 22.58 -6.63 10.97
N SER A 37 22.59 -7.91 11.31
CA SER A 37 22.78 -8.98 10.33
C SER A 37 22.10 -10.28 10.75
N ARG A 38 22.14 -11.26 9.85
CA ARG A 38 21.56 -12.59 10.08
C ARG A 38 22.09 -13.25 11.36
N GLU A 39 23.33 -12.99 11.73
CA GLU A 39 23.97 -13.55 12.92
C GLU A 39 23.28 -13.15 14.24
N ASP A 40 22.61 -11.99 14.28
CA ASP A 40 21.91 -11.51 15.48
C ASP A 40 20.60 -12.27 15.74
N ALA A 41 19.91 -12.70 14.68
CA ALA A 41 18.65 -13.44 14.77
C ALA A 41 18.48 -14.48 13.64
N PRO A 42 19.33 -15.54 13.56
CA PRO A 42 19.41 -16.39 12.37
C PRO A 42 18.08 -17.02 11.96
N PHE A 43 17.34 -17.52 12.95
CA PHE A 43 16.02 -18.12 12.72
C PHE A 43 15.04 -17.14 12.09
N LEU A 44 14.98 -15.90 12.60
CA LEU A 44 14.05 -14.89 12.12
C LEU A 44 14.34 -14.53 10.65
N TRP A 45 15.62 -14.29 10.34
CA TRP A 45 16.04 -13.98 8.98
C TRP A 45 15.72 -15.10 8.00
N ASP A 46 16.02 -16.36 8.36
CA ASP A 46 15.75 -17.51 7.50
C ASP A 46 14.24 -17.71 7.30
N PHE A 47 13.48 -17.69 8.40
CA PHE A 47 12.04 -17.91 8.37
C PHE A 47 11.32 -16.86 7.51
N MET A 48 11.64 -15.58 7.70
CA MET A 48 11.00 -14.49 6.97
C MET A 48 11.42 -14.43 5.51
N THR A 49 12.68 -14.82 5.22
CA THR A 49 13.16 -14.97 3.84
C THR A 49 12.42 -16.09 3.13
N ASP A 50 12.31 -17.27 3.75
CA ASP A 50 11.61 -18.42 3.16
C ASP A 50 10.12 -18.14 2.99
N TYR A 51 9.50 -17.45 3.95
CA TYR A 51 8.13 -16.97 3.86
C TYR A 51 7.93 -16.06 2.64
N ALA A 52 8.73 -15.00 2.49
CA ALA A 52 8.61 -14.06 1.38
C ALA A 52 8.87 -14.73 0.02
N VAL A 53 9.87 -15.62 -0.05
CA VAL A 53 10.17 -16.41 -1.24
C VAL A 53 9.03 -17.37 -1.58
N GLY A 54 8.41 -18.00 -0.57
CA GLY A 54 7.24 -18.84 -0.73
C GLY A 54 6.07 -18.07 -1.35
N MET A 55 5.82 -16.85 -0.87
CA MET A 55 4.78 -15.97 -1.44
C MET A 55 5.09 -15.59 -2.88
N ALA A 56 6.33 -15.20 -3.18
CA ALA A 56 6.72 -14.82 -4.54
C ALA A 56 6.65 -15.96 -5.58
N LYS A 57 6.63 -17.22 -5.15
CA LYS A 57 6.40 -18.38 -6.02
C LYS A 57 4.93 -18.59 -6.40
N ILE A 58 4.02 -18.07 -5.58
CA ILE A 58 2.57 -18.22 -5.75
C ILE A 58 1.98 -16.97 -6.43
N PHE A 59 2.45 -15.79 -6.04
CA PHE A 59 1.89 -14.51 -6.43
C PHE A 59 2.74 -13.81 -7.48
N HIS A 60 2.09 -12.96 -8.29
CA HIS A 60 2.76 -12.14 -9.31
C HIS A 60 3.47 -10.93 -8.70
N ALA A 61 3.02 -10.54 -7.51
CA ALA A 61 3.47 -9.35 -6.86
C ALA A 61 3.46 -9.49 -5.35
N VAL A 62 4.15 -8.55 -4.72
CA VAL A 62 4.22 -8.41 -3.28
C VAL A 62 3.96 -6.97 -2.89
N ARG A 63 3.24 -6.77 -1.79
CA ARG A 63 2.96 -5.47 -1.19
C ARG A 63 3.71 -5.41 0.14
N LEU A 64 4.52 -4.36 0.30
CA LEU A 64 5.20 -4.04 1.54
C LEU A 64 4.30 -3.13 2.36
N ASP A 65 3.80 -3.64 3.48
CA ASP A 65 3.13 -2.82 4.48
C ASP A 65 4.17 -2.02 5.28
N ASN A 66 3.87 -0.75 5.58
CA ASN A 66 4.70 0.16 6.39
C ASN A 66 6.20 0.07 6.09
N ALA A 67 6.56 0.10 4.80
CA ALA A 67 7.91 -0.20 4.33
C ALA A 67 8.99 0.73 4.93
N HIS A 68 8.59 1.91 5.39
CA HIS A 68 9.45 2.90 6.02
C HIS A 68 9.88 2.52 7.44
N SER A 69 9.12 1.66 8.15
CA SER A 69 9.44 1.20 9.49
C SER A 69 10.27 -0.10 9.49
N THR A 70 10.42 -0.75 8.34
CA THR A 70 11.31 -1.91 8.19
C THR A 70 12.73 -1.45 7.84
N PRO A 71 13.78 -1.87 8.58
CA PRO A 71 15.15 -1.51 8.28
C PRO A 71 15.56 -1.85 6.84
N LEU A 72 16.18 -0.87 6.17
CA LEU A 72 16.47 -0.95 4.74
C LEU A 72 17.34 -2.17 4.36
N HIS A 73 18.27 -2.58 5.23
CA HIS A 73 19.15 -3.74 4.98
C HIS A 73 18.38 -5.07 5.02
N VAL A 74 17.38 -5.19 5.89
CA VAL A 74 16.50 -6.36 6.00
C VAL A 74 15.67 -6.48 4.73
N SER A 75 14.95 -5.42 4.36
CA SER A 75 14.13 -5.38 3.15
C SER A 75 14.95 -5.68 1.89
N ARG A 76 16.17 -5.13 1.81
CA ARG A 76 17.08 -5.37 0.68
C ARG A 76 17.48 -6.84 0.57
N HIS A 77 17.80 -7.48 1.68
CA HIS A 77 18.14 -8.91 1.70
C HIS A 77 16.95 -9.75 1.24
N VAL A 78 15.79 -9.59 1.88
CA VAL A 78 14.59 -10.40 1.59
C VAL A 78 14.16 -10.22 0.12
N LEU A 79 14.11 -8.97 -0.38
CA LEU A 79 13.71 -8.70 -1.76
C LEU A 79 14.73 -9.20 -2.80
N SER A 80 16.03 -9.25 -2.46
CA SER A 80 17.03 -9.91 -3.30
C SER A 80 16.68 -11.39 -3.47
N ARG A 81 16.39 -12.09 -2.36
CA ARG A 81 16.04 -13.52 -2.37
C ARG A 81 14.72 -13.78 -3.11
N VAL A 82 13.74 -12.90 -2.93
CA VAL A 82 12.47 -12.92 -3.68
C VAL A 82 12.71 -12.82 -5.19
N ARG A 83 13.55 -11.88 -5.64
CA ARG A 83 13.85 -11.68 -7.06
C ARG A 83 14.72 -12.77 -7.67
N GLU A 84 15.55 -13.43 -6.88
CA GLU A 84 16.25 -14.62 -7.33
C GLU A 84 15.29 -15.78 -7.60
N ALA A 85 14.27 -15.95 -6.76
CA ALA A 85 13.25 -16.98 -6.94
C ALA A 85 12.22 -16.63 -8.03
N ASN A 86 11.86 -15.35 -8.15
CA ASN A 86 10.94 -14.83 -9.16
C ASN A 86 11.44 -13.46 -9.69
N PRO A 87 12.21 -13.45 -10.80
CA PRO A 87 12.76 -12.23 -11.39
C PRO A 87 11.70 -11.23 -11.87
N HIS A 88 10.46 -11.67 -12.09
CA HIS A 88 9.35 -10.85 -12.56
C HIS A 88 8.40 -10.41 -11.43
N CYS A 89 8.72 -10.72 -10.17
CA CYS A 89 7.90 -10.32 -9.04
C CYS A 89 7.80 -8.78 -8.96
N TRP A 90 6.58 -8.26 -9.03
CA TRP A 90 6.32 -6.83 -8.87
C TRP A 90 6.27 -6.45 -7.40
N VAL A 91 6.83 -5.30 -7.04
CA VAL A 91 6.88 -4.82 -5.64
C VAL A 91 6.11 -3.51 -5.51
N PHE A 92 5.03 -3.53 -4.72
CA PHE A 92 4.34 -2.34 -4.22
C PHE A 92 4.82 -2.01 -2.83
N ALA A 93 4.90 -0.73 -2.47
CA ALA A 93 5.23 -0.33 -1.11
C ALA A 93 4.30 0.78 -0.59
N GLU A 94 3.79 0.59 0.61
CA GLU A 94 3.29 1.66 1.45
C GLU A 94 4.46 2.41 2.08
N LEU A 95 4.83 3.53 1.48
CA LEU A 95 6.00 4.30 1.87
C LEU A 95 5.64 5.77 2.04
N PHE A 96 5.62 6.21 3.29
CA PHE A 96 5.22 7.55 3.70
C PHE A 96 6.33 8.21 4.53
N THR A 97 7.50 8.41 3.93
CA THR A 97 8.63 9.03 4.65
C THR A 97 8.43 10.54 4.85
N GLY A 98 7.51 11.16 4.10
CA GLY A 98 7.31 12.60 4.06
C GLY A 98 8.42 13.37 3.30
N ASN A 99 9.41 12.66 2.74
CA ASN A 99 10.52 13.24 2.00
C ASN A 99 10.73 12.50 0.67
N PHE A 100 10.64 13.25 -0.44
CA PHE A 100 10.78 12.69 -1.79
C PHE A 100 12.15 12.02 -2.04
N GLU A 101 13.24 12.59 -1.53
CA GLU A 101 14.59 12.04 -1.70
C GLU A 101 14.74 10.71 -0.93
N THR A 102 14.13 10.63 0.25
CA THR A 102 14.08 9.39 1.04
C THR A 102 13.23 8.33 0.33
N ASP A 103 12.06 8.69 -0.18
CA ASP A 103 11.23 7.76 -0.98
C ASP A 103 12.00 7.22 -2.20
N LEU A 104 12.74 8.09 -2.90
CA LEU A 104 13.57 7.73 -4.05
C LEU A 104 14.74 6.80 -3.67
N LEU A 105 15.34 7.01 -2.49
CA LEU A 105 16.38 6.12 -1.96
C LEU A 105 15.85 4.71 -1.71
N TYR A 106 14.68 4.59 -1.07
CA TYR A 106 14.02 3.30 -0.85
C TYR A 106 13.68 2.64 -2.18
N GLN A 107 13.08 3.38 -3.12
CA GLN A 107 12.71 2.86 -4.42
C GLN A 107 13.90 2.29 -5.19
N ARG A 108 15.02 3.03 -5.24
CA ARG A 108 16.26 2.61 -5.91
C ARG A 108 16.93 1.43 -5.21
N THR A 109 16.96 1.43 -3.88
CA THR A 109 17.67 0.41 -3.09
C THR A 109 16.94 -0.93 -3.08
N LEU A 110 15.61 -0.89 -2.98
CA LEU A 110 14.76 -2.07 -2.87
C LEU A 110 14.22 -2.54 -4.23
N GLY A 111 14.37 -1.71 -5.27
CA GLY A 111 13.81 -1.98 -6.59
C GLY A 111 12.28 -1.90 -6.60
N ILE A 112 11.67 -1.04 -5.78
CA ILE A 112 10.22 -0.91 -5.70
C ILE A 112 9.69 -0.44 -7.06
N ASN A 113 8.74 -1.20 -7.61
CA ASN A 113 8.14 -0.87 -8.89
C ASN A 113 7.10 0.24 -8.75
N ALA A 114 6.52 0.38 -7.57
CA ALA A 114 5.26 1.07 -7.36
C ALA A 114 5.08 1.55 -5.91
N LEU A 115 4.92 2.86 -5.71
CA LEU A 115 4.55 3.41 -4.39
C LEU A 115 3.02 3.53 -4.30
N ILE A 116 2.47 3.22 -3.13
CA ILE A 116 1.05 3.37 -2.82
C ILE A 116 0.77 4.83 -2.43
N ARG A 117 -0.29 5.39 -3.01
CA ARG A 117 -0.75 6.78 -2.82
C ARG A 117 -2.28 6.79 -2.75
N GLU A 118 -2.83 7.42 -1.71
CA GLU A 118 -4.24 7.27 -1.32
C GLU A 118 -5.08 8.54 -1.55
N ALA A 119 -6.10 8.46 -2.40
CA ALA A 119 -6.91 9.63 -2.78
C ALA A 119 -7.87 10.00 -1.67
N MET A 120 -8.30 9.01 -0.89
CA MET A 120 -9.11 9.22 0.30
C MET A 120 -8.37 9.98 1.42
N GLN A 121 -7.05 10.19 1.35
CA GLN A 121 -6.31 11.07 2.26
C GLN A 121 -6.45 12.56 1.90
N CYS A 122 -7.16 12.94 0.84
CA CYS A 122 -7.42 14.33 0.50
C CYS A 122 -8.67 14.85 1.22
N ASP A 123 -8.58 16.04 1.83
CA ASP A 123 -9.69 16.63 2.57
C ASP A 123 -10.56 17.53 1.68
N SER A 124 -9.97 18.09 0.61
CA SER A 124 -10.67 18.91 -0.37
C SER A 124 -10.35 18.50 -1.82
N PRO A 125 -11.19 18.91 -2.80
CA PRO A 125 -10.85 18.79 -4.22
C PRO A 125 -9.56 19.50 -4.61
N HIS A 126 -9.22 20.60 -3.91
CA HIS A 126 -7.97 21.32 -4.11
C HIS A 126 -6.77 20.45 -3.72
N ASP A 127 -6.83 19.76 -2.58
CA ASP A 127 -5.76 18.86 -2.14
C ASP A 127 -5.60 17.68 -3.10
N LEU A 128 -6.70 17.15 -3.63
CA LEU A 128 -6.66 16.10 -4.66
C LEU A 128 -5.98 16.59 -5.94
N GLY A 129 -6.34 17.78 -6.42
CA GLY A 129 -5.67 18.40 -7.58
C GLY A 129 -4.18 18.63 -7.33
N HIS A 130 -3.82 19.24 -6.20
CA HIS A 130 -2.44 19.48 -5.83
C HIS A 130 -1.63 18.19 -5.68
N LYS A 131 -2.21 17.13 -5.10
CA LYS A 131 -1.55 15.83 -5.05
C LYS A 131 -1.34 15.29 -6.46
N LEU A 132 -2.34 15.29 -7.34
CA LEU A 132 -2.18 14.79 -8.72
C LEU A 132 -1.14 15.55 -9.54
N GLU A 133 -0.95 16.84 -9.27
CA GLU A 133 0.11 17.67 -9.88
C GLU A 133 1.47 17.49 -9.20
N SER A 134 1.51 16.91 -8.00
CA SER A 134 2.73 16.75 -7.22
C SER A 134 3.65 15.68 -7.81
N PRO A 135 4.98 15.90 -7.80
CA PRO A 135 5.97 14.86 -8.12
C PRO A 135 5.84 13.61 -7.26
N LEU A 136 5.29 13.71 -6.04
CA LEU A 136 5.07 12.56 -5.14
C LEU A 136 4.03 11.57 -5.66
N TRP A 137 3.12 12.03 -6.50
CA TRP A 137 2.02 11.29 -7.13
C TRP A 137 2.18 11.22 -8.64
N ASN A 138 3.41 11.45 -9.12
CA ASN A 138 3.75 11.32 -10.53
C ASN A 138 3.01 12.34 -11.42
N GLY A 139 2.70 13.50 -10.86
CA GLY A 139 2.24 14.66 -11.61
C GLY A 139 3.30 15.09 -12.59
N HIS A 140 3.02 14.83 -13.87
CA HIS A 140 3.91 15.15 -14.96
C HIS A 140 3.19 16.04 -15.97
N PRO A 141 3.86 17.05 -16.54
CA PRO A 141 3.34 17.76 -17.70
C PRO A 141 3.09 16.76 -18.83
N VAL A 142 2.12 17.07 -19.70
CA VAL A 142 1.76 16.25 -20.86
C VAL A 142 3.03 15.82 -21.62
N GLY A 143 3.34 14.51 -21.61
CA GLY A 143 4.49 13.93 -22.32
C GLY A 143 5.63 13.32 -21.46
N ALA A 144 5.56 13.34 -20.13
CA ALA A 144 6.57 12.64 -19.30
C ALA A 144 6.21 11.17 -19.05
N LEU A 145 7.21 10.28 -19.09
CA LEU A 145 7.08 8.84 -18.86
C LEU A 145 7.53 8.50 -17.44
N SER A 146 6.60 8.09 -16.58
CA SER A 146 6.91 7.45 -15.30
C SER A 146 5.69 6.68 -14.80
N PRO A 147 5.80 5.42 -14.36
CA PRO A 147 4.70 4.67 -13.78
C PRO A 147 4.83 4.61 -12.25
N VAL A 148 4.06 5.43 -11.52
CA VAL A 148 3.82 5.22 -10.08
C VAL A 148 2.32 4.96 -9.92
N PRO A 149 1.88 3.94 -9.17
CA PRO A 149 0.47 3.71 -8.90
C PRO A 149 -0.20 4.76 -8.02
N THR A 150 -1.51 4.86 -8.17
CA THR A 150 -2.45 5.43 -7.21
C THR A 150 -3.38 4.30 -6.73
N LEU A 151 -3.37 3.99 -5.43
CA LEU A 151 -4.09 2.86 -4.86
C LEU A 151 -4.88 3.35 -3.64
N ASP A 152 -6.21 3.26 -3.69
CA ASP A 152 -7.06 3.50 -2.52
C ASP A 152 -7.05 2.23 -1.62
N ARG A 153 -6.64 2.40 -0.35
CA ARG A 153 -6.36 1.32 0.62
C ARG A 153 -7.57 0.98 1.51
N ALA A 154 -7.57 -0.22 2.10
CA ALA A 154 -8.68 -0.80 2.86
C ALA A 154 -8.92 -0.13 4.22
N ASP A 155 -7.92 0.52 4.79
CA ASP A 155 -7.99 1.22 6.08
C ASP A 155 -8.59 2.63 5.97
N ASN A 156 -8.74 3.16 4.76
CA ASN A 156 -9.35 4.44 4.54
C ASN A 156 -10.82 4.46 4.99
N GLN A 157 -11.23 5.60 5.55
CA GLN A 157 -12.65 5.89 5.66
C GLN A 157 -13.29 5.82 4.27
N THR A 158 -14.46 5.18 4.18
CA THR A 158 -15.21 5.11 2.92
C THR A 158 -15.61 6.52 2.45
N PRO A 159 -15.93 6.72 1.15
CA PRO A 159 -16.49 7.98 0.67
C PRO A 159 -17.70 8.43 1.49
N ALA A 160 -18.52 7.49 1.95
CA ALA A 160 -19.67 7.73 2.81
C ALA A 160 -19.31 8.31 4.19
N GLN A 161 -18.19 7.88 4.76
CA GLN A 161 -17.72 8.32 6.08
C GLN A 161 -16.94 9.64 6.02
N LYS A 162 -16.06 9.80 5.03
CA LYS A 162 -15.18 10.97 4.95
C LYS A 162 -15.84 12.17 4.25
N ARG A 163 -16.63 11.90 3.20
CA ARG A 163 -17.18 12.92 2.30
C ARG A 163 -18.66 12.65 2.05
N HIS A 164 -19.01 12.14 0.87
CA HIS A 164 -20.36 11.75 0.49
C HIS A 164 -20.30 10.54 -0.46
N PRO A 165 -21.23 9.57 -0.40
CA PRO A 165 -21.16 8.36 -1.27
C PRO A 165 -21.09 8.66 -2.77
N ARG A 166 -21.71 9.76 -3.21
CA ARG A 166 -21.68 10.23 -4.62
C ARG A 166 -20.28 10.62 -5.10
N ASP A 167 -19.37 10.96 -4.19
CA ASP A 167 -17.99 11.33 -4.52
C ASP A 167 -17.16 10.14 -5.03
N ALA A 168 -17.57 8.90 -4.74
CA ALA A 168 -16.88 7.70 -5.21
C ALA A 168 -16.66 7.69 -6.73
N LEU A 169 -17.64 8.15 -7.51
CA LEU A 169 -17.52 8.22 -8.97
C LEU A 169 -16.51 9.27 -9.46
N PRO A 170 -16.68 10.57 -9.18
CA PRO A 170 -15.75 11.58 -9.67
C PRO A 170 -14.34 11.37 -9.10
N ASN A 171 -14.20 10.92 -7.85
CA ASN A 171 -12.89 10.59 -7.28
C ASN A 171 -12.22 9.43 -8.03
N ALA A 172 -12.93 8.32 -8.24
CA ALA A 172 -12.40 7.19 -9.01
C ALA A 172 -12.10 7.55 -10.47
N ALA A 173 -12.92 8.39 -11.10
CA ALA A 173 -12.69 8.85 -12.46
C ALA A 173 -11.40 9.68 -12.57
N ILE A 174 -11.15 10.58 -11.61
CA ILE A 174 -9.93 11.38 -11.56
C ILE A 174 -8.71 10.49 -11.30
N VAL A 175 -8.80 9.56 -10.35
CA VAL A 175 -7.72 8.60 -10.07
C VAL A 175 -7.44 7.72 -11.30
N ALA A 176 -8.46 7.22 -11.98
CA ALA A 176 -8.27 6.42 -13.19
C ALA A 176 -7.74 7.24 -14.39
N ALA A 177 -7.96 8.55 -14.40
CA ALA A 177 -7.39 9.46 -15.40
C ALA A 177 -5.95 9.89 -15.09
N SER A 178 -5.45 9.60 -13.88
CA SER A 178 -4.03 9.79 -13.57
C SER A 178 -3.19 8.84 -14.42
N CYS A 179 -2.06 9.31 -14.96
CA CYS A 179 -1.13 8.49 -15.74
C CYS A 179 -0.33 7.54 -14.83
N ALA A 180 -1.05 6.74 -14.06
CA ALA A 180 -0.59 5.92 -12.95
C ALA A 180 -1.41 4.62 -12.92
N SER A 181 -0.84 3.54 -12.38
CA SER A 181 -1.64 2.32 -12.16
C SER A 181 -2.65 2.55 -11.03
N ALA A 182 -3.94 2.40 -11.31
CA ALA A 182 -5.01 2.62 -10.35
C ALA A 182 -5.43 1.31 -9.63
N GLY A 183 -5.88 1.39 -8.38
CA GLY A 183 -6.65 0.31 -7.74
C GLY A 183 -7.57 0.78 -6.63
N SER A 184 -8.61 -0.01 -6.36
CA SER A 184 -9.62 0.22 -5.32
C SER A 184 -9.78 -1.01 -4.44
N VAL A 185 -10.26 -0.81 -3.21
CA VAL A 185 -10.64 -1.90 -2.31
C VAL A 185 -12.05 -2.38 -2.57
N ARG A 186 -12.31 -3.66 -2.28
CA ARG A 186 -13.66 -4.20 -2.27
C ARG A 186 -14.52 -3.38 -1.28
N GLY A 187 -15.73 -3.01 -1.71
CA GLY A 187 -16.62 -2.15 -0.94
C GLY A 187 -16.56 -0.67 -1.32
N TYR A 188 -15.47 -0.18 -1.91
CA TYR A 188 -15.42 1.19 -2.45
C TYR A 188 -16.45 1.35 -3.57
N ASP A 189 -16.38 0.45 -4.55
CA ASP A 189 -17.28 0.39 -5.72
C ASP A 189 -18.72 0.04 -5.35
N ASP A 190 -18.89 -0.77 -4.32
CA ASP A 190 -20.20 -1.18 -3.82
C ASP A 190 -20.81 -0.16 -2.85
N LEU A 191 -20.14 0.99 -2.65
CA LEU A 191 -20.56 2.08 -1.75
C LEU A 191 -20.85 1.59 -0.32
N PHE A 192 -19.93 0.81 0.24
CA PHE A 192 -20.04 0.38 1.62
C PHE A 192 -20.19 1.61 2.53
N PRO A 193 -21.19 1.60 3.43
CA PRO A 193 -21.51 2.79 4.23
C PRO A 193 -20.46 3.06 5.31
N ALA A 194 -19.67 2.04 5.68
CA ALA A 194 -18.63 2.14 6.67
C ALA A 194 -17.47 1.21 6.30
N ASN A 195 -16.25 1.64 6.64
CA ASN A 195 -15.05 0.81 6.52
C ASN A 195 -15.18 -0.41 7.45
N PRO A 196 -15.17 -1.66 6.93
CA PRO A 196 -15.19 -2.85 7.76
C PRO A 196 -13.93 -2.96 8.63
N SER A 197 -14.12 -3.27 9.92
CA SER A 197 -12.98 -3.47 10.83
C SER A 197 -12.23 -4.76 10.51
N VAL A 198 -10.92 -4.65 10.27
CA VAL A 198 -10.05 -5.82 10.06
C VAL A 198 -9.97 -6.76 11.27
N VAL A 199 -10.28 -6.26 12.48
CA VAL A 199 -10.23 -7.03 13.73
C VAL A 199 -11.56 -7.69 14.05
N SER A 200 -12.68 -6.96 13.93
CA SER A 200 -13.98 -7.40 14.46
C SER A 200 -15.01 -7.78 13.40
N GLU A 201 -14.83 -7.40 12.13
CA GLU A 201 -15.77 -7.75 11.07
C GLU A 201 -15.77 -9.25 10.80
N ARG A 202 -16.95 -9.85 10.70
CA ARG A 202 -17.12 -11.30 10.45
C ARG A 202 -18.16 -11.58 9.36
N ARG A 203 -18.90 -10.57 8.90
CA ARG A 203 -19.91 -10.74 7.84
C ARG A 203 -19.21 -11.04 6.52
N HIS A 204 -19.77 -11.94 5.73
CA HIS A 204 -19.26 -12.11 4.38
C HIS A 204 -19.64 -10.91 3.51
N PRO A 205 -18.77 -10.50 2.55
CA PRO A 205 -19.03 -9.38 1.65
C PRO A 205 -20.31 -9.54 0.80
N TRP A 206 -20.87 -10.74 0.75
CA TRP A 206 -22.04 -11.15 -0.04
C TRP A 206 -23.31 -11.31 0.81
N ASP A 207 -23.18 -11.30 2.14
CA ASP A 207 -24.29 -11.57 3.08
C ASP A 207 -25.04 -10.29 3.47
N SER A 208 -24.43 -9.13 3.30
CA SER A 208 -25.13 -7.86 3.43
C SER A 208 -26.19 -7.79 2.32
N GLY A 209 -27.46 -7.60 2.69
CA GLY A 209 -28.57 -7.29 1.77
C GLY A 209 -28.36 -6.05 0.88
N CYS A 210 -27.15 -5.49 0.85
CA CYS A 210 -26.58 -4.63 -0.17
C CYS A 210 -26.19 -5.42 -1.44
N CYS A 211 -26.97 -6.44 -1.81
CA CYS A 211 -27.04 -6.92 -3.18
C CYS A 211 -27.73 -5.84 -4.03
N LEU A 212 -27.11 -4.66 -4.19
CA LEU A 212 -27.24 -3.90 -5.42
C LEU A 212 -26.44 -4.61 -6.51
N GLY A 213 -26.75 -5.89 -6.75
CA GLY A 213 -26.06 -6.79 -7.68
C GLY A 213 -26.10 -6.37 -9.14
N ARG A 214 -26.52 -5.13 -9.44
CA ARG A 214 -26.51 -4.49 -10.76
C ARG A 214 -26.26 -2.97 -10.76
N TYR A 215 -26.05 -2.29 -9.61
CA TYR A 215 -26.22 -0.81 -9.58
C TYR A 215 -25.19 0.06 -8.83
N ALA A 216 -24.05 -0.44 -8.38
CA ALA A 216 -22.99 0.43 -7.84
C ALA A 216 -21.66 0.22 -8.58
N PHE A 217 -21.22 1.27 -9.28
CA PHE A 217 -19.93 1.60 -9.92
C PHE A 217 -19.05 0.59 -10.68
N CYS A 218 -19.37 -0.71 -10.68
CA CYS A 218 -18.58 -1.72 -11.38
C CYS A 218 -18.55 -1.52 -12.91
N SER A 219 -19.60 -0.96 -13.52
CA SER A 219 -19.64 -0.70 -14.97
C SER A 219 -18.84 0.53 -15.40
N PRO A 220 -18.94 1.70 -14.73
CA PRO A 220 -18.06 2.86 -15.00
C PRO A 220 -16.57 2.56 -14.81
N GLN A 221 -16.17 1.87 -13.73
CA GLN A 221 -14.76 1.49 -13.55
C GLN A 221 -14.26 0.55 -14.63
N LYS A 222 -15.04 -0.46 -15.03
CA LYS A 222 -14.69 -1.29 -16.21
C LYS A 222 -14.53 -0.44 -17.46
N GLY A 223 -15.36 0.60 -17.63
CA GLY A 223 -15.20 1.60 -18.69
C GLY A 223 -13.86 2.32 -18.64
N TYR A 224 -13.47 2.84 -17.47
CA TYR A 224 -12.18 3.51 -17.26
C TYR A 224 -10.98 2.57 -17.42
N GLN A 225 -11.06 1.35 -16.88
CA GLN A 225 -10.03 0.32 -17.05
C GLN A 225 -9.86 -0.06 -18.52
N ASN A 226 -10.95 -0.17 -19.28
CA ASN A 226 -10.89 -0.46 -20.72
C ASN A 226 -10.42 0.73 -21.56
N LEU A 227 -10.54 1.96 -21.08
CA LEU A 227 -10.00 3.15 -21.74
C LEU A 227 -8.48 3.26 -21.57
N GLY A 228 -7.95 2.78 -20.43
CA GLY A 228 -6.51 2.81 -20.12
C GLY A 228 -5.67 1.71 -20.79
N TYR A 229 -6.30 0.70 -21.40
CA TYR A 229 -5.60 -0.47 -21.95
C TYR A 229 -6.14 -0.89 -23.33
N PRO A 230 -5.29 -1.26 -24.32
CA PRO A 230 -5.76 -2.06 -25.43
C PRO A 230 -6.30 -3.41 -24.89
N PRO A 231 -7.29 -4.05 -25.55
CA PRO A 231 -8.15 -5.11 -24.98
C PRO A 231 -7.48 -6.43 -24.53
N LYS A 232 -6.15 -6.47 -24.36
CA LYS A 232 -5.37 -7.65 -23.96
C LYS A 232 -4.38 -7.42 -22.81
N ALA A 233 -4.32 -6.24 -22.19
CA ALA A 233 -3.32 -5.99 -21.15
C ALA A 233 -3.87 -6.28 -19.74
N PHE A 234 -3.34 -7.35 -19.14
CA PHE A 234 -3.40 -7.72 -17.72
C PHE A 234 -4.79 -7.81 -17.05
N SER A 235 -5.35 -9.02 -17.03
CA SER A 235 -6.41 -9.38 -16.08
C SER A 235 -5.81 -9.91 -14.77
N GLY A 236 -5.99 -9.17 -13.67
CA GLY A 236 -5.85 -9.67 -12.30
C GLY A 236 -4.42 -9.89 -11.81
N LEU A 237 -3.79 -8.84 -11.28
CA LEU A 237 -2.55 -8.98 -10.51
C LEU A 237 -2.89 -9.36 -9.07
N LEU A 238 -2.57 -10.59 -8.68
CA LEU A 238 -2.65 -11.03 -7.28
C LEU A 238 -1.34 -10.68 -6.59
N ALA A 239 -1.43 -9.83 -5.56
CA ALA A 239 -0.31 -9.47 -4.70
C ALA A 239 -0.46 -10.17 -3.34
N ALA A 240 0.64 -10.77 -2.85
CA ALA A 240 0.73 -11.12 -1.43
C ALA A 240 1.00 -9.84 -0.65
N ASP A 241 0.23 -9.62 0.42
CA ASP A 241 0.60 -8.62 1.42
C ASP A 241 1.52 -9.27 2.43
N PHE A 242 2.65 -8.63 2.71
CA PHE A 242 3.49 -9.07 3.79
C PHE A 242 4.02 -7.91 4.60
N GLU A 243 4.04 -8.17 5.89
CA GLU A 243 4.54 -7.28 6.91
C GLU A 243 5.85 -7.91 7.39
N VAL A 244 6.97 -7.34 6.96
CA VAL A 244 8.30 -7.68 7.51
C VAL A 244 8.61 -6.77 8.70
N GLU A 245 7.58 -6.16 9.30
CA GLU A 245 7.73 -5.10 10.27
C GLU A 245 8.64 -5.52 11.41
N ALA A 246 9.76 -4.79 11.47
CA ALA A 246 10.66 -4.78 12.58
C ALA A 246 10.27 -3.70 13.54
#